data_AF-A0A6J8BCD3-F1
#
_entry.id   AF-A0A6J8BCD3-F1
#
_cell.length_a   1.000
_cell.length_b   1.000
_cell.length_c   1.000
_cell.angle_alpha   90.00
_cell.angle_beta   90.00
_cell.angle_gamma   90.00
#
_symmetry.space_group_name_H-M   'P 1'
#
loop_
_entity.id
_entity.type
_entity.pdbx_description
1 polymer ?
#
loop_
_entity_poly.entity_id
_entity_poly.type
_entity_poly.pdbx_seq_one_letter_code
_entity_poly.pdbx_strand_id
1 'polypeptide(L)'
;MTDFDDIQGDQSWEFSPYGQIQEDICTHHDKSMFWDSGTGFRSFTTGEMIVQYGYMLQFEIVVGCDRHVNACNPYPPIRLEYNKNPHSDQWSLLQPLCLPDHNTLMECQPSYYHAPSVYTPEGFPSWTLITMELKDKVFSGNTRFRWKQDASEVDGTMWALNHIYVGEKCPDMCNGRGICKDGICHCLSGHGGSCQPIKFGMLRKMRETFEGRIYPRNWESITGGGIGFGCGALLPYAHGKTLYFNGCGLREARTAEMDLSRALKIMFVLQIGCKQQTVSCNVNVRAESYRGILLQYSTNKGAEWKLLARHDPSHYLNPKRAMYDLPADAKVVGVQIRWWQPVHDGVGHDQWAIDSVEIIPDHNSYSSMLQRRKRRIA
;
A
#
# COMPACT_ATOMS: atom_id res chain seq x y z
N MET A 1 -10.17 17.24 -13.86
CA MET A 1 -10.60 15.85 -13.57
C MET A 1 -10.90 15.21 -14.90
N THR A 2 -10.26 14.09 -15.24
CA THR A 2 -10.69 13.30 -16.40
C THR A 2 -11.72 12.28 -15.92
N ASP A 3 -12.98 12.59 -16.18
CA ASP A 3 -14.06 11.62 -16.14
C ASP A 3 -14.25 11.14 -17.59
N PHE A 4 -13.99 9.85 -17.84
CA PHE A 4 -14.05 9.33 -19.21
C PHE A 4 -15.50 9.21 -19.72
N ASP A 5 -16.50 9.47 -18.87
CA ASP A 5 -17.91 9.55 -19.25
C ASP A 5 -18.25 10.81 -20.06
N ASP A 6 -17.48 11.90 -19.88
CA ASP A 6 -17.78 13.24 -20.40
C ASP A 6 -16.96 13.64 -21.64
N ILE A 7 -16.53 12.66 -22.45
CA ILE A 7 -15.71 12.90 -23.67
C ILE A 7 -16.58 13.43 -24.82
N GLN A 8 -17.10 14.64 -24.64
CA GLN A 8 -17.57 15.54 -25.69
C GLN A 8 -17.05 16.96 -25.40
N GLY A 9 -15.74 17.18 -25.55
CA GLY A 9 -15.17 18.52 -25.47
C GLY A 9 -13.66 18.54 -25.22
N ASP A 10 -12.95 19.24 -26.09
CA ASP A 10 -11.53 19.64 -26.11
C ASP A 10 -10.62 19.28 -24.89
N GLN A 11 -9.71 18.31 -25.14
CA GLN A 11 -8.40 17.97 -24.52
C GLN A 11 -8.12 17.99 -22.99
N SER A 12 -7.38 16.95 -22.54
CA SER A 12 -6.35 17.08 -21.47
C SER A 12 -5.18 16.06 -21.51
N TRP A 13 -5.12 15.16 -22.50
CA TRP A 13 -4.05 14.17 -22.65
C TRP A 13 -3.36 14.29 -24.01
N GLU A 14 -2.03 14.19 -23.99
CA GLU A 14 -1.18 14.40 -25.17
C GLU A 14 -1.08 13.13 -26.02
N PHE A 15 -1.03 11.95 -25.38
CA PHE A 15 -0.73 10.71 -26.07
C PHE A 15 -1.14 9.45 -25.28
N SER A 16 -1.87 8.53 -25.93
CA SER A 16 -2.32 7.25 -25.35
C SER A 16 -2.25 6.08 -26.36
N PRO A 17 -1.04 5.60 -26.72
CA PRO A 17 -0.86 4.54 -27.73
C PRO A 17 -1.50 3.22 -27.28
N TYR A 18 -2.24 2.58 -28.17
CA TYR A 18 -3.01 1.35 -27.94
C TYR A 18 -4.07 1.42 -26.82
N GLY A 19 -4.30 2.60 -26.24
CA GLY A 19 -5.32 2.83 -25.24
C GLY A 19 -6.70 2.97 -25.89
N GLN A 20 -7.72 2.40 -25.26
CA GLN A 20 -9.11 2.50 -25.69
C GLN A 20 -9.97 2.92 -24.51
N ILE A 21 -10.98 3.74 -24.75
CA ILE A 21 -12.00 4.03 -23.74
C ILE A 21 -13.02 2.89 -23.77
N GLN A 22 -13.19 2.21 -22.65
CA GLN A 22 -14.07 1.05 -22.54
C GLN A 22 -14.85 1.07 -21.21
N GLU A 23 -16.09 0.57 -21.25
CA GLU A 23 -16.97 0.37 -20.08
C GLU A 23 -16.81 -1.06 -19.52
N ASP A 24 -17.31 -1.29 -18.30
CA ASP A 24 -17.38 -2.61 -17.67
C ASP A 24 -16.02 -3.32 -17.48
N ILE A 25 -14.98 -2.55 -17.14
CA ILE A 25 -13.65 -3.10 -16.86
C ILE A 25 -13.56 -3.58 -15.40
N CYS A 26 -13.24 -4.86 -15.20
CA CYS A 26 -13.10 -5.49 -13.88
C CYS A 26 -14.28 -5.18 -12.92
N THR A 27 -15.54 -5.29 -13.40
CA THR A 27 -16.77 -4.98 -12.64
C THR A 27 -17.01 -3.51 -12.29
N HIS A 28 -16.21 -2.60 -12.86
CA HIS A 28 -16.42 -1.16 -12.78
C HIS A 28 -17.18 -0.68 -14.00
N HIS A 29 -18.32 -0.03 -13.79
CA HIS A 29 -19.27 0.30 -14.84
C HIS A 29 -18.90 1.57 -15.61
N ASP A 30 -18.24 2.53 -14.95
CA ASP A 30 -17.87 3.80 -15.57
C ASP A 30 -16.82 3.59 -16.68
N LYS A 31 -16.82 4.48 -17.68
CA LYS A 31 -15.80 4.45 -18.74
C LYS A 31 -14.42 4.60 -18.13
N SER A 32 -13.47 3.84 -18.65
CA SER A 32 -12.08 3.86 -18.21
C SER A 32 -11.15 3.81 -19.40
N MET A 33 -9.97 4.41 -19.26
CA MET A 33 -8.92 4.25 -20.25
C MET A 33 -8.25 2.88 -20.04
N PHE A 34 -8.28 2.04 -21.06
CA PHE A 34 -7.98 0.61 -20.99
C PHE A 34 -6.92 0.19 -22.01
N TRP A 35 -6.05 -0.74 -21.60
CA TRP A 35 -5.15 -1.48 -22.48
C TRP A 35 -5.30 -2.98 -22.26
N ASP A 36 -5.59 -3.73 -23.32
CA ASP A 36 -5.64 -5.20 -23.28
C ASP A 36 -4.23 -5.82 -23.15
N SER A 37 -4.18 -7.10 -22.77
CA SER A 37 -2.93 -7.86 -22.66
C SER A 37 -2.24 -7.95 -24.01
N GLY A 38 -0.92 -7.74 -24.04
CA GLY A 38 -0.15 -7.84 -25.27
C GLY A 38 1.14 -7.02 -25.26
N THR A 39 1.79 -6.99 -26.42
CA THR A 39 3.04 -6.26 -26.67
C THR A 39 2.80 -4.84 -27.20
N GLY A 40 3.85 -4.03 -27.21
CA GLY A 40 3.84 -2.68 -27.77
C GLY A 40 4.00 -1.57 -26.71
N PHE A 41 4.05 -0.33 -27.18
CA PHE A 41 4.20 0.85 -26.32
C PHE A 41 2.87 1.21 -25.67
N ARG A 42 2.71 0.92 -24.38
CA ARG A 42 1.44 1.14 -23.66
C ARG A 42 1.63 2.22 -22.62
N SER A 43 1.07 3.40 -22.89
CA SER A 43 1.22 4.54 -21.98
C SER A 43 0.05 5.51 -22.05
N PHE A 44 -0.11 6.29 -21.00
CA PHE A 44 -1.00 7.45 -20.92
C PHE A 44 -0.19 8.65 -20.48
N THR A 45 -0.17 9.72 -21.28
CA THR A 45 0.59 10.95 -20.97
C THR A 45 -0.37 12.13 -20.88
N THR A 46 -0.32 12.86 -19.77
CA THR A 46 -1.09 14.09 -19.60
C THR A 46 -0.55 15.20 -20.48
N GLY A 47 -1.37 16.20 -20.79
CA GLY A 47 -0.87 17.48 -21.27
C GLY A 47 0.02 18.16 -20.22
N GLU A 48 0.72 19.21 -20.64
CA GLU A 48 1.47 20.09 -19.75
C GLU A 48 0.54 20.81 -18.77
N MET A 49 0.94 20.88 -17.50
CA MET A 49 0.18 21.59 -16.48
C MET A 49 1.09 22.27 -15.46
N ILE A 50 0.52 23.29 -14.81
CA ILE A 50 1.15 23.97 -13.69
C ILE A 50 0.95 23.10 -12.44
N VAL A 51 2.05 22.73 -11.80
CA VAL A 51 2.06 22.03 -10.51
C VAL A 51 2.77 22.91 -9.49
N GLN A 52 2.12 23.13 -8.35
CA GLN A 52 2.61 24.01 -7.29
C GLN A 52 2.34 23.44 -5.90
N TYR A 53 2.78 24.17 -4.88
CA TYR A 53 2.56 23.79 -3.48
C TYR A 53 1.08 23.59 -3.18
N GLY A 54 0.79 22.54 -2.40
CA GLY A 54 -0.58 22.19 -2.03
C GLY A 54 -1.35 21.44 -3.11
N TYR A 55 -0.69 20.90 -4.14
CA TYR A 55 -1.33 20.04 -5.13
C TYR A 55 -1.28 18.56 -4.73
N MET A 56 -2.22 17.79 -5.24
CA MET A 56 -2.27 16.33 -5.13
C MET A 56 -2.51 15.69 -6.50
N LEU A 57 -2.10 14.43 -6.61
CA LEU A 57 -2.41 13.56 -7.72
C LEU A 57 -3.22 12.37 -7.19
N GLN A 58 -4.37 12.13 -7.80
CA GLN A 58 -5.25 11.02 -7.45
C GLN A 58 -5.73 10.33 -8.74
N PHE A 59 -5.83 9.02 -8.71
CA PHE A 59 -6.35 8.21 -9.82
C PHE A 59 -6.73 6.83 -9.30
N GLU A 60 -7.56 6.13 -10.06
CA GLU A 60 -7.83 4.72 -9.85
C GLU A 60 -7.08 3.89 -10.88
N ILE A 61 -6.55 2.76 -10.43
CA ILE A 61 -5.85 1.81 -11.29
C ILE A 61 -6.26 0.38 -10.97
N VAL A 62 -6.31 -0.44 -12.01
CA VAL A 62 -6.41 -1.88 -11.91
C VAL A 62 -5.44 -2.53 -12.88
N VAL A 63 -4.81 -3.62 -12.46
CA VAL A 63 -3.84 -4.39 -13.25
C VAL A 63 -4.23 -5.86 -13.18
N GLY A 64 -4.66 -6.43 -14.30
CA GLY A 64 -4.98 -7.87 -14.41
C GLY A 64 -6.39 -8.33 -14.00
N CYS A 65 -7.24 -7.47 -13.43
CA CYS A 65 -8.63 -7.78 -13.02
C CYS A 65 -8.77 -9.06 -12.15
N ASP A 66 -7.92 -9.24 -11.14
CA ASP A 66 -7.95 -10.40 -10.22
C ASP A 66 -7.86 -11.77 -10.92
N ARG A 67 -7.43 -11.77 -12.19
CA ARG A 67 -7.03 -13.01 -12.85
C ARG A 67 -5.79 -13.49 -12.10
N HIS A 68 -5.76 -14.76 -11.70
CA HIS A 68 -4.60 -15.34 -11.03
C HIS A 68 -3.38 -15.29 -11.97
N VAL A 69 -2.61 -14.21 -11.87
CA VAL A 69 -1.35 -14.02 -12.56
C VAL A 69 -0.25 -14.69 -11.74
N ASN A 70 0.62 -15.46 -12.39
CA ASN A 70 1.80 -15.99 -11.70
C ASN A 70 2.75 -14.84 -11.39
N ALA A 71 2.79 -14.43 -10.12
CA ALA A 71 3.65 -13.35 -9.61
C ALA A 71 5.14 -13.52 -9.90
N CYS A 72 5.59 -14.74 -10.22
CA CYS A 72 6.98 -15.02 -10.54
C CYS A 72 7.31 -14.82 -12.01
N ASN A 73 6.32 -14.59 -12.87
CA ASN A 73 6.57 -14.20 -14.25
C ASN A 73 6.99 -12.72 -14.29
N PRO A 74 7.95 -12.35 -15.14
CA PRO A 74 8.49 -10.99 -15.21
C PRO A 74 7.58 -10.06 -16.03
N TYR A 75 6.31 -9.93 -15.65
CA TYR A 75 5.40 -9.01 -16.31
C TYR A 75 5.91 -7.57 -16.16
N PRO A 76 5.97 -6.78 -17.26
CA PRO A 76 6.38 -5.39 -17.17
C PRO A 76 5.37 -4.63 -16.30
N PRO A 77 5.82 -3.94 -15.23
CA PRO A 77 4.92 -3.20 -14.36
C PRO A 77 4.50 -1.89 -15.01
N ILE A 78 3.44 -1.27 -14.48
CA ILE A 78 3.02 0.08 -14.86
C ILE A 78 3.77 1.05 -13.96
N ARG A 79 4.52 2.00 -14.55
CA ARG A 79 5.26 3.02 -13.81
C ARG A 79 4.59 4.37 -13.98
N LEU A 80 4.38 5.08 -12.88
CA LEU A 80 3.99 6.49 -12.90
C LEU A 80 5.22 7.36 -12.80
N GLU A 81 5.42 8.17 -13.83
CA GLU A 81 6.58 9.01 -14.04
C GLU A 81 6.14 10.48 -14.22
N TYR A 82 7.08 11.41 -14.02
CA TYR A 82 6.91 12.82 -14.32
C TYR A 82 8.08 13.37 -15.14
N ASN A 83 7.82 14.46 -15.85
CA ASN A 83 8.80 15.22 -16.61
C ASN A 83 8.48 16.72 -16.48
N LYS A 84 9.51 17.54 -16.23
CA LYS A 84 9.39 19.01 -16.11
C LYS A 84 9.96 19.77 -17.31
N ASN A 85 10.48 19.06 -18.30
CA ASN A 85 11.08 19.67 -19.47
C ASN A 85 10.48 19.01 -20.72
N PRO A 86 9.46 19.63 -21.33
CA PRO A 86 8.80 19.10 -22.51
C PRO A 86 9.73 18.74 -23.66
N HIS A 87 10.88 19.42 -23.77
CA HIS A 87 11.90 19.18 -24.79
C HIS A 87 12.84 17.99 -24.50
N SER A 88 12.69 17.34 -23.34
CA SER A 88 13.50 16.20 -22.91
C SER A 88 12.64 14.97 -22.72
N ASP A 89 13.09 13.82 -23.23
CA ASP A 89 12.47 12.52 -22.93
C ASP A 89 13.08 11.87 -21.67
N GLN A 90 13.61 12.68 -20.75
CA GLN A 90 14.07 12.20 -19.45
C GLN A 90 12.90 12.21 -18.47
N TRP A 91 12.44 11.01 -18.10
CA TRP A 91 11.35 10.80 -17.15
C TRP A 91 11.90 10.25 -15.84
N SER A 92 11.26 10.61 -14.73
CA SER A 92 11.61 10.11 -13.40
C SER A 92 10.38 9.59 -12.70
N LEU A 93 10.51 8.54 -11.89
CA LEU A 93 9.40 8.04 -11.07
C LEU A 93 8.84 9.16 -10.19
N LEU A 94 7.51 9.27 -10.13
CA LEU A 94 6.85 10.24 -9.27
C LEU A 94 7.22 10.01 -7.80
N GLN A 95 7.19 8.75 -7.36
CA GLN A 95 7.73 8.32 -6.08
C GLN A 95 8.85 7.29 -6.30
N PRO A 96 10.10 7.58 -5.90
CA PRO A 96 11.16 6.58 -5.87
C PRO A 96 10.93 5.60 -4.71
N LEU A 97 11.65 4.49 -4.72
CA LEU A 97 11.70 3.59 -3.57
C LEU A 97 12.37 4.33 -2.41
N CYS A 98 11.65 4.46 -1.28
CA CYS A 98 12.14 5.19 -0.13
C CYS A 98 12.33 4.27 1.07
N LEU A 99 13.58 4.05 1.48
CA LEU A 99 13.97 3.07 2.50
C LEU A 99 14.94 3.64 3.54
N PRO A 100 15.00 3.03 4.74
CA PRO A 100 15.86 3.49 5.83
C PRO A 100 17.35 3.63 5.51
N ASP A 101 17.90 2.78 4.64
CA ASP A 101 19.33 2.74 4.33
C ASP A 101 19.69 3.51 3.04
N HIS A 102 18.69 4.04 2.33
CA HIS A 102 18.88 4.90 1.16
C HIS A 102 19.22 6.34 1.59
N ASN A 103 20.38 6.53 2.22
CA ASN A 103 20.90 7.84 2.63
C ASN A 103 21.22 8.76 1.43
N THR A 104 21.21 8.25 0.20
CA THR A 104 21.54 8.99 -1.03
C THR A 104 20.37 9.74 -1.63
N LEU A 105 19.13 9.42 -1.26
CA LEU A 105 17.95 10.16 -1.69
C LEU A 105 17.60 11.19 -0.61
N MET A 106 18.07 12.43 -0.76
CA MET A 106 17.62 13.58 0.03
C MET A 106 16.08 13.74 0.03
N GLU A 107 15.38 13.07 -0.88
CA GLU A 107 13.92 13.06 -1.04
C GLU A 107 13.17 12.23 0.01
N CYS A 108 13.85 11.35 0.74
CA CYS A 108 13.22 10.47 1.72
C CYS A 108 13.04 11.15 3.08
N GLN A 109 11.79 11.38 3.48
CA GLN A 109 11.51 11.91 4.82
C GLN A 109 11.73 10.84 5.90
N PRO A 110 12.41 11.17 7.01
CA PRO A 110 12.56 10.24 8.13
C PRO A 110 11.19 9.75 8.60
N SER A 111 11.03 8.43 8.71
CA SER A 111 9.77 7.75 9.12
C SER A 111 8.68 7.60 8.05
N TYR A 112 8.89 8.09 6.83
CA TYR A 112 7.96 7.94 5.71
C TYR A 112 8.59 7.10 4.61
N TYR A 113 8.50 5.78 4.76
CA TYR A 113 9.01 4.80 3.78
C TYR A 113 7.87 4.27 2.93
N HIS A 114 8.10 4.17 1.64
CA HIS A 114 7.08 3.75 0.68
C HIS A 114 7.70 3.02 -0.50
N ALA A 115 6.87 2.20 -1.14
CA ALA A 115 7.18 1.58 -2.42
C ALA A 115 7.34 2.68 -3.49
N PRO A 116 8.05 2.38 -4.61
CA PRO A 116 8.05 3.28 -5.74
C PRO A 116 6.66 3.36 -6.39
N SER A 117 6.41 4.39 -7.20
CA SER A 117 5.17 4.57 -7.97
C SER A 117 5.08 3.58 -9.15
N VAL A 118 5.04 2.29 -8.80
CA VAL A 118 5.07 1.12 -9.67
C VAL A 118 3.94 0.18 -9.29
N TYR A 119 3.12 -0.20 -10.26
CA TYR A 119 1.89 -0.95 -10.08
C TYR A 119 2.00 -2.29 -10.79
N THR A 120 1.76 -3.37 -10.05
CA THR A 120 1.86 -4.75 -10.53
C THR A 120 0.52 -5.48 -10.39
N PRO A 121 0.29 -6.58 -11.12
CA PRO A 121 -0.93 -7.38 -11.00
C PRO A 121 -1.20 -7.87 -9.58
N GLU A 122 -0.16 -8.19 -8.81
CA GLU A 122 -0.28 -8.71 -7.44
C GLU A 122 -0.61 -7.63 -6.42
N GLY A 123 -0.13 -6.40 -6.66
CA GLY A 123 -0.38 -5.25 -5.80
C GLY A 123 -1.74 -4.61 -6.05
N PHE A 124 -2.20 -4.62 -7.31
CA PHE A 124 -3.39 -3.89 -7.75
C PHE A 124 -4.33 -4.75 -8.62
N PRO A 125 -4.74 -5.95 -8.15
CA PRO A 125 -5.60 -6.86 -8.93
C PRO A 125 -7.02 -6.32 -9.13
N SER A 126 -7.47 -5.45 -8.24
CA SER A 126 -8.79 -4.80 -8.28
C SER A 126 -8.64 -3.29 -8.28
N TRP A 127 -9.70 -2.58 -8.67
CA TRP A 127 -9.72 -1.12 -8.71
C TRP A 127 -9.30 -0.53 -7.37
N THR A 128 -8.19 0.19 -7.41
CA THR A 128 -7.57 0.78 -6.23
C THR A 128 -7.38 2.27 -6.44
N LEU A 129 -7.95 3.06 -5.53
CA LEU A 129 -7.74 4.51 -5.47
C LEU A 129 -6.35 4.82 -4.93
N ILE A 130 -5.53 5.46 -5.75
CA ILE A 130 -4.20 5.94 -5.41
C ILE A 130 -4.27 7.43 -5.17
N THR A 131 -3.75 7.89 -4.05
CA THR A 131 -3.75 9.30 -3.66
C THR A 131 -2.38 9.71 -3.15
N MET A 132 -1.79 10.74 -3.76
CA MET A 132 -0.45 11.23 -3.46
C MET A 132 -0.44 12.73 -3.33
N GLU A 133 0.24 13.25 -2.30
CA GLU A 133 0.61 14.66 -2.25
C GLU A 133 1.79 14.91 -3.21
N LEU A 134 1.67 15.93 -4.06
CA LEU A 134 2.74 16.33 -4.96
C LEU A 134 3.76 17.17 -4.18
N LYS A 135 5.02 16.70 -4.20
CA LYS A 135 6.13 17.35 -3.50
C LYS A 135 6.86 18.32 -4.43
N ASP A 136 7.69 19.17 -3.83
CA ASP A 136 8.47 20.23 -4.48
C ASP A 136 9.23 19.81 -5.74
N LYS A 137 9.75 18.59 -5.79
CA LYS A 137 10.47 18.07 -6.95
C LYS A 137 9.66 18.09 -8.25
N VAL A 138 8.33 18.03 -8.19
CA VAL A 138 7.45 18.07 -9.37
C VAL A 138 6.89 19.45 -9.67
N PHE A 139 7.20 20.47 -8.87
CA PHE A 139 6.68 21.82 -9.08
C PHE A 139 7.32 22.43 -10.33
N SER A 140 6.47 22.83 -11.28
CA SER A 140 6.85 23.50 -12.52
C SER A 140 5.62 24.04 -13.24
N GLY A 141 5.80 24.97 -14.17
CA GLY A 141 4.71 25.47 -15.03
C GLY A 141 4.36 24.54 -16.20
N ASN A 142 5.13 23.48 -16.40
CA ASN A 142 5.12 22.60 -17.58
C ASN A 142 5.32 21.13 -17.20
N THR A 143 4.87 20.73 -16.01
CA THR A 143 5.00 19.34 -15.55
C THR A 143 4.02 18.46 -16.34
N ARG A 144 4.49 17.29 -16.77
CA ARG A 144 3.68 16.22 -17.36
C ARG A 144 3.80 14.97 -16.52
N PHE A 145 2.72 14.18 -16.49
CA PHE A 145 2.69 12.86 -15.86
C PHE A 145 2.47 11.79 -16.91
N ARG A 146 3.07 10.62 -16.70
CA ARG A 146 2.92 9.49 -17.60
C ARG A 146 2.80 8.18 -16.83
N TRP A 147 1.77 7.41 -17.14
CA TRP A 147 1.69 5.99 -16.79
C TRP A 147 2.24 5.20 -17.97
N LYS A 148 3.23 4.35 -17.73
CA LYS A 148 3.91 3.61 -18.81
C LYS A 148 4.18 2.18 -18.40
N GLN A 149 3.80 1.26 -19.27
CA GLN A 149 4.26 -0.13 -19.25
C GLN A 149 5.29 -0.29 -20.37
N ASP A 150 6.50 -0.71 -20.01
CA ASP A 150 7.55 -0.93 -21.00
C ASP A 150 7.24 -2.13 -21.90
N ALA A 151 7.67 -2.04 -23.16
CA ALA A 151 7.68 -3.19 -24.05
C ALA A 151 8.63 -4.26 -23.47
N SER A 152 8.16 -5.49 -23.43
CA SER A 152 8.90 -6.67 -22.96
C SER A 152 8.69 -7.82 -23.94
N GLU A 153 9.55 -8.83 -23.87
CA GLU A 153 9.35 -10.10 -24.61
C GLU A 153 8.12 -10.86 -24.10
N VAL A 154 7.75 -10.63 -22.84
CA VAL A 154 6.52 -11.15 -22.24
C VAL A 154 5.39 -10.15 -22.48
N ASP A 155 4.22 -10.65 -22.90
CA ASP A 155 3.01 -9.84 -23.03
C ASP A 155 2.74 -9.07 -21.74
N GLY A 156 2.55 -7.76 -21.87
CA GLY A 156 2.15 -6.92 -20.74
C GLY A 156 0.76 -7.30 -20.28
N THR A 157 0.54 -7.35 -18.96
CA THR A 157 -0.79 -7.58 -18.40
C THR A 157 -1.75 -6.46 -18.78
N MET A 158 -3.02 -6.77 -18.98
CA MET A 158 -4.06 -5.75 -19.14
C MET A 158 -4.12 -4.80 -17.93
N TRP A 159 -4.41 -3.52 -18.16
CA TRP A 159 -4.56 -2.51 -17.10
C TRP A 159 -5.47 -1.38 -17.53
N ALA A 160 -6.06 -0.68 -16.57
CA ALA A 160 -6.91 0.47 -16.82
C ALA A 160 -6.69 1.58 -15.78
N LEU A 161 -7.02 2.81 -16.20
CA LEU A 161 -7.04 4.00 -15.36
C LEU A 161 -8.43 4.63 -15.36
N ASN A 162 -8.82 5.14 -14.20
CA ASN A 162 -9.99 5.98 -14.04
C ASN A 162 -9.71 7.17 -13.10
N HIS A 163 -10.60 8.18 -13.10
CA HIS A 163 -10.64 9.28 -12.13
C HIS A 163 -9.31 10.02 -11.92
N ILE A 164 -8.59 10.35 -13.01
CA ILE A 164 -7.32 11.08 -12.91
C ILE A 164 -7.59 12.55 -12.53
N TYR A 165 -7.06 12.92 -11.37
CA TYR A 165 -7.09 14.25 -10.80
C TYR A 165 -5.67 14.73 -10.53
N VAL A 166 -5.32 15.90 -11.06
CA VAL A 166 -4.12 16.64 -10.67
C VAL A 166 -4.54 18.08 -10.43
N GLY A 167 -4.39 18.56 -9.22
CA GLY A 167 -4.87 19.89 -8.83
C GLY A 167 -4.72 20.16 -7.36
N GLU A 168 -5.41 21.20 -6.88
CA GLU A 168 -5.38 21.60 -5.48
C GLU A 168 -5.79 20.46 -4.53
N LYS A 169 -5.07 20.33 -3.43
CA LYS A 169 -5.30 19.27 -2.45
C LYS A 169 -6.64 19.47 -1.76
N CYS A 170 -7.54 18.51 -1.93
CA CYS A 170 -8.75 18.42 -1.10
C CYS A 170 -8.41 18.29 0.39
N PRO A 171 -9.30 18.73 1.30
CA PRO A 171 -9.11 18.58 2.74
C PRO A 171 -8.74 17.14 3.12
N ASP A 172 -7.61 16.97 3.82
CA ASP A 172 -7.04 15.69 4.23
C ASP A 172 -6.91 14.63 3.11
N MET A 173 -6.83 15.07 1.84
CA MET A 173 -6.86 14.19 0.66
C MET A 173 -8.06 13.23 0.69
N CYS A 174 -9.22 13.72 1.12
CA CYS A 174 -10.46 12.95 1.31
C CYS A 174 -10.27 11.70 2.18
N ASN A 175 -9.30 11.73 3.09
CA ASN A 175 -8.91 10.64 3.97
C ASN A 175 -8.62 9.32 3.21
N GLY A 176 -8.27 9.40 1.90
CA GLY A 176 -8.10 8.23 1.03
C GLY A 176 -9.37 7.40 0.80
N ARG A 177 -10.56 7.96 1.11
CA ARG A 177 -11.86 7.29 1.07
C ARG A 177 -12.87 8.04 0.18
N GLY A 178 -12.38 8.92 -0.66
CA GLY A 178 -13.18 9.73 -1.55
C GLY A 178 -12.37 10.27 -2.71
N ILE A 179 -13.08 10.62 -3.77
CA ILE A 179 -12.58 11.19 -5.00
C ILE A 179 -12.61 12.72 -4.85
N CYS A 180 -11.50 13.39 -5.13
CA CYS A 180 -11.36 14.84 -5.07
C CYS A 180 -11.79 15.45 -6.41
N LYS A 181 -12.87 16.23 -6.40
CA LYS A 181 -13.36 16.97 -7.59
C LYS A 181 -13.47 18.43 -7.24
N ASP A 182 -12.70 19.27 -7.93
CA ASP A 182 -12.70 20.73 -7.76
C ASP A 182 -12.55 21.19 -6.30
N GLY A 183 -11.67 20.51 -5.55
CA GLY A 183 -11.41 20.80 -4.13
C GLY A 183 -12.46 20.24 -3.15
N ILE A 184 -13.47 19.53 -3.65
CA ILE A 184 -14.56 18.91 -2.87
C ILE A 184 -14.38 17.40 -2.83
N CYS A 185 -14.55 16.80 -1.65
CA CYS A 185 -14.48 15.36 -1.47
C CYS A 185 -15.82 14.67 -1.75
N HIS A 186 -15.83 13.81 -2.76
CA HIS A 186 -16.93 12.90 -3.08
C HIS A 186 -16.63 11.53 -2.48
N CYS A 187 -17.30 11.20 -1.39
CA CYS A 187 -16.96 10.00 -0.63
C CYS A 187 -17.44 8.73 -1.30
N LEU A 188 -16.59 7.70 -1.28
CA LEU A 188 -16.95 6.37 -1.73
C LEU A 188 -18.04 5.79 -0.84
N SER A 189 -18.93 4.97 -1.43
CA SER A 189 -20.08 4.35 -0.76
C SER A 189 -19.75 3.83 0.64
N GLY A 190 -20.57 4.23 1.62
CA GLY A 190 -20.36 3.85 3.03
C GLY A 190 -19.43 4.78 3.80
N HIS A 191 -19.21 6.02 3.34
CA HIS A 191 -18.51 7.07 4.08
C HIS A 191 -19.36 8.35 4.11
N GLY A 192 -19.27 9.13 5.20
CA GLY A 192 -20.05 10.35 5.38
C GLY A 192 -19.19 11.56 5.73
N GLY A 193 -19.72 12.77 5.50
CA GLY A 193 -19.05 14.04 5.78
C GLY A 193 -17.78 14.21 4.93
N SER A 194 -16.64 14.43 5.57
CA SER A 194 -15.30 14.57 4.94
C SER A 194 -14.64 13.21 4.61
N CYS A 195 -15.44 12.22 4.21
CA CYS A 195 -15.02 10.84 3.91
C CYS A 195 -14.32 10.14 5.08
N GLN A 196 -14.83 10.40 6.28
CA GLN A 196 -14.32 9.80 7.50
C GLN A 196 -14.71 8.32 7.60
N PRO A 197 -13.87 7.48 8.22
CA PRO A 197 -14.16 6.05 8.38
C PRO A 197 -15.36 5.82 9.30
N ILE A 198 -16.22 4.86 8.92
CA ILE A 198 -17.37 4.47 9.73
C ILE A 198 -16.94 3.51 10.85
N LYS A 199 -17.11 3.96 12.09
CA LYS A 199 -16.73 3.19 13.29
C LYS A 199 -17.52 1.88 13.47
N PHE A 200 -18.73 1.78 12.92
CA PHE A 200 -19.60 0.63 13.14
C PHE A 200 -19.02 -0.62 12.47
N GLY A 201 -18.95 -1.74 13.21
CA GLY A 201 -18.44 -3.02 12.69
C GLY A 201 -16.91 -3.18 12.70
N MET A 202 -16.15 -2.09 12.84
CA MET A 202 -14.67 -2.15 12.89
C MET A 202 -14.15 -2.90 14.11
N LEU A 203 -13.08 -3.67 13.91
CA LEU A 203 -12.39 -4.36 15.00
C LEU A 203 -11.64 -3.37 15.89
N ARG A 204 -11.79 -3.55 17.21
CA ARG A 204 -11.04 -2.80 18.24
C ARG A 204 -9.89 -3.59 18.88
N LYS A 205 -9.89 -4.90 18.61
CA LYS A 205 -8.91 -5.86 19.06
C LYS A 205 -8.76 -6.89 17.96
N MET A 206 -7.56 -7.42 17.83
CA MET A 206 -7.25 -8.50 16.90
C MET A 206 -6.38 -9.51 17.62
N ARG A 207 -6.61 -10.79 17.32
CA ARG A 207 -5.74 -11.90 17.72
C ARG A 207 -5.75 -12.88 16.58
N GLU A 208 -4.58 -13.11 15.99
CA GLU A 208 -4.38 -13.98 14.84
C GLU A 208 -3.23 -14.94 15.12
N THR A 209 -3.52 -16.24 15.03
CA THR A 209 -2.54 -17.32 15.25
C THR A 209 -2.32 -18.13 13.97
N PHE A 210 -2.98 -17.80 12.86
CA PHE A 210 -2.81 -18.45 11.56
C PHE A 210 -3.05 -19.97 11.50
N GLU A 211 -3.67 -20.54 12.55
CA GLU A 211 -4.08 -21.96 12.55
C GLU A 211 -5.26 -22.24 11.61
N GLY A 212 -6.10 -21.21 11.40
CA GLY A 212 -7.26 -21.24 10.51
C GLY A 212 -6.94 -20.79 9.09
N ARG A 213 -7.90 -20.09 8.48
CA ARG A 213 -7.74 -19.41 7.19
C ARG A 213 -7.53 -17.91 7.41
N ILE A 214 -7.11 -17.20 6.38
CA ILE A 214 -7.09 -15.74 6.40
C ILE A 214 -8.53 -15.21 6.31
N TYR A 215 -8.92 -14.40 7.29
CA TYR A 215 -10.26 -13.81 7.34
C TYR A 215 -10.22 -12.35 6.85
N PRO A 216 -11.03 -11.96 5.85
CA PRO A 216 -11.10 -10.58 5.35
C PRO A 216 -11.48 -9.54 6.41
N ARG A 217 -12.11 -9.98 7.51
CA ARG A 217 -12.41 -9.12 8.66
C ARG A 217 -11.15 -8.61 9.38
N ASN A 218 -10.08 -9.39 9.35
CA ASN A 218 -8.81 -9.07 10.00
C ASN A 218 -7.81 -8.46 9.01
N TRP A 219 -7.81 -8.96 7.78
CA TRP A 219 -6.81 -8.67 6.76
C TRP A 219 -7.48 -8.13 5.50
N GLU A 220 -7.09 -6.93 5.06
CA GLU A 220 -7.53 -6.40 3.76
C GLU A 220 -6.80 -7.15 2.64
N SER A 221 -5.49 -7.34 2.79
CA SER A 221 -4.68 -8.02 1.79
C SER A 221 -3.49 -8.75 2.43
N ILE A 222 -3.13 -9.87 1.80
CA ILE A 222 -1.88 -10.60 2.04
C ILE A 222 -1.33 -10.95 0.67
N THR A 223 -0.19 -10.36 0.33
CA THR A 223 0.47 -10.52 -0.97
C THR A 223 1.87 -11.11 -0.75
N GLY A 224 2.26 -12.08 -1.58
CA GLY A 224 3.58 -12.71 -1.50
C GLY A 224 3.79 -13.66 -0.31
N GLY A 225 2.72 -13.97 0.44
CA GLY A 225 2.76 -14.86 1.60
C GLY A 225 1.48 -15.66 1.77
N GLY A 226 1.57 -16.71 2.59
CA GLY A 226 0.47 -17.62 2.87
C GLY A 226 0.67 -18.39 4.16
N ILE A 227 -0.40 -19.02 4.65
CA ILE A 227 -0.34 -19.83 5.86
C ILE A 227 0.46 -21.10 5.58
N GLY A 228 1.48 -21.38 6.38
CA GLY A 228 2.33 -22.56 6.22
C GLY A 228 3.35 -22.77 7.33
N PHE A 229 4.28 -23.69 7.09
CA PHE A 229 5.31 -24.12 8.05
C PHE A 229 6.73 -23.65 7.68
N GLY A 230 6.88 -22.63 6.82
CA GLY A 230 8.14 -22.26 6.16
C GLY A 230 9.36 -22.17 7.07
N CYS A 231 9.49 -21.10 7.85
CA CYS A 231 10.55 -20.95 8.87
C CYS A 231 10.35 -21.86 10.10
N GLY A 232 9.46 -22.87 10.02
CA GLY A 232 9.04 -23.70 11.14
C GLY A 232 8.06 -23.00 12.07
N ALA A 233 7.71 -23.69 13.16
CA ALA A 233 6.98 -23.07 14.27
C ALA A 233 7.91 -22.08 14.99
N LEU A 234 7.45 -20.85 15.24
CA LEU A 234 8.25 -19.77 15.84
C LEU A 234 8.45 -19.95 17.37
N LEU A 235 8.99 -21.09 17.75
CA LEU A 235 9.23 -21.50 19.14
C LEU A 235 10.31 -20.64 19.81
N PRO A 236 10.23 -20.44 21.13
CA PRO A 236 9.18 -20.89 22.06
C PRO A 236 7.97 -19.94 22.13
N TYR A 237 7.92 -18.89 21.29
CA TYR A 237 6.96 -17.80 21.46
C TYR A 237 5.62 -18.03 20.77
N ALA A 238 5.60 -18.86 19.74
CA ALA A 238 4.41 -19.31 19.03
C ALA A 238 4.57 -20.77 18.56
N HIS A 239 3.49 -21.37 18.10
CA HIS A 239 3.42 -22.79 17.72
C HIS A 239 2.51 -22.97 16.52
N GLY A 240 2.69 -24.07 15.79
CA GLY A 240 1.82 -24.42 14.68
C GLY A 240 2.20 -23.71 13.39
N LYS A 241 1.20 -23.24 12.65
CA LYS A 241 1.36 -22.59 11.35
C LYS A 241 1.66 -21.12 11.54
N THR A 242 2.32 -20.55 10.55
CA THR A 242 2.70 -19.13 10.52
C THR A 242 2.18 -18.50 9.25
N LEU A 243 2.07 -17.18 9.24
CA LEU A 243 1.99 -16.46 7.97
C LEU A 243 3.41 -16.30 7.41
N TYR A 244 3.70 -17.04 6.35
CA TYR A 244 5.04 -17.20 5.78
C TYR A 244 5.15 -16.56 4.40
N PHE A 245 6.19 -15.75 4.20
CA PHE A 245 6.43 -14.99 2.98
C PHE A 245 7.63 -15.54 2.22
N ASN A 246 7.35 -16.07 1.03
CA ASN A 246 8.32 -16.64 0.09
C ASN A 246 7.92 -16.38 -1.37
N GLY A 247 6.82 -15.66 -1.60
CA GLY A 247 6.32 -15.38 -2.94
C GLY A 247 7.22 -14.43 -3.72
N CYS A 248 6.98 -14.33 -5.02
CA CYS A 248 7.52 -13.28 -5.87
C CYS A 248 6.70 -11.99 -5.75
N GLY A 249 7.19 -10.90 -6.36
CA GLY A 249 6.46 -9.63 -6.41
C GLY A 249 6.36 -8.95 -5.05
N LEU A 250 5.21 -8.33 -4.75
CA LEU A 250 5.00 -7.63 -3.47
C LEU A 250 4.86 -8.62 -2.31
N ARG A 251 5.63 -8.40 -1.23
CA ARG A 251 5.47 -9.10 0.06
C ARG A 251 4.94 -8.14 1.12
N GLU A 252 3.62 -8.20 1.35
CA GLU A 252 2.91 -7.33 2.29
C GLU A 252 1.79 -8.09 2.99
N ALA A 253 1.62 -7.86 4.29
CA ALA A 253 0.38 -8.18 5.01
C ALA A 253 -0.22 -6.88 5.55
N ARG A 254 -1.49 -6.62 5.21
CA ARG A 254 -2.20 -5.40 5.58
C ARG A 254 -3.50 -5.74 6.29
N THR A 255 -3.71 -5.13 7.45
CA THR A 255 -4.95 -5.31 8.20
C THR A 255 -6.14 -4.65 7.48
N ALA A 256 -7.33 -5.17 7.74
CA ALA A 256 -8.56 -4.41 7.52
C ALA A 256 -8.53 -3.13 8.37
N GLU A 257 -9.37 -2.15 8.02
CA GLU A 257 -9.50 -0.93 8.81
C GLU A 257 -10.00 -1.22 10.24
N MET A 258 -9.32 -0.64 11.23
CA MET A 258 -9.57 -0.88 12.65
C MET A 258 -9.91 0.40 13.42
N ASP A 259 -10.67 0.26 14.50
CA ASP A 259 -10.88 1.31 15.49
C ASP A 259 -9.81 1.20 16.59
N LEU A 260 -8.70 1.92 16.39
CA LEU A 260 -7.56 1.95 17.30
C LEU A 260 -7.66 3.09 18.32
N SER A 261 -8.79 3.78 18.43
CA SER A 261 -9.00 4.91 19.35
C SER A 261 -8.74 4.59 20.83
N ARG A 262 -8.81 3.30 21.20
CA ARG A 262 -8.49 2.80 22.54
C ARG A 262 -7.38 1.75 22.54
N ALA A 263 -6.68 1.56 21.44
CA ALA A 263 -5.60 0.60 21.36
C ALA A 263 -4.35 1.15 22.07
N LEU A 264 -3.62 0.26 22.74
CA LEU A 264 -2.39 0.60 23.45
C LEU A 264 -1.18 0.05 22.71
N LYS A 265 -1.19 -1.24 22.43
CA LYS A 265 -0.02 -1.96 21.93
C LYS A 265 -0.39 -2.87 20.77
N ILE A 266 0.59 -3.06 19.89
CA ILE A 266 0.63 -4.13 18.92
C ILE A 266 1.76 -5.10 19.28
N MET A 267 1.48 -6.39 19.16
CA MET A 267 2.41 -7.48 19.48
C MET A 267 2.36 -8.55 18.40
N PHE A 268 3.51 -9.19 18.14
CA PHE A 268 3.61 -10.33 17.23
C PHE A 268 4.94 -11.06 17.46
N VAL A 269 5.04 -12.28 16.94
CA VAL A 269 6.30 -13.02 16.84
C VAL A 269 6.79 -12.93 15.40
N LEU A 270 8.06 -12.55 15.23
CA LEU A 270 8.68 -12.39 13.91
C LEU A 270 9.97 -13.20 13.85
N GLN A 271 10.21 -13.80 12.69
CA GLN A 271 11.51 -14.34 12.29
C GLN A 271 11.80 -13.93 10.84
N ILE A 272 13.03 -13.48 10.57
CA ILE A 272 13.51 -13.10 9.24
C ILE A 272 14.74 -13.97 8.93
N GLY A 273 14.57 -14.94 8.04
CA GLY A 273 15.54 -16.00 7.79
C GLY A 273 15.91 -16.79 9.06
N CYS A 274 16.91 -17.66 8.95
CA CYS A 274 17.47 -18.36 10.10
C CYS A 274 18.98 -18.36 10.09
N LYS A 275 19.61 -18.62 11.25
CA LYS A 275 21.07 -18.69 11.36
C LYS A 275 21.67 -19.78 10.46
N GLN A 276 20.94 -20.86 10.24
CA GLN A 276 21.35 -21.99 9.41
C GLN A 276 21.20 -21.71 7.91
N GLN A 277 20.53 -20.63 7.51
CA GLN A 277 20.33 -20.22 6.11
C GLN A 277 19.75 -21.36 5.25
N THR A 278 18.68 -21.98 5.75
CA THR A 278 18.00 -23.10 5.07
C THR A 278 17.28 -22.64 3.80
N VAL A 279 16.99 -23.58 2.88
CA VAL A 279 16.26 -23.29 1.64
C VAL A 279 14.89 -22.62 1.89
N SER A 280 14.19 -23.03 2.96
CA SER A 280 12.87 -22.49 3.33
C SER A 280 12.91 -21.35 4.34
N CYS A 281 14.10 -20.91 4.74
CA CYS A 281 14.26 -19.81 5.70
C CYS A 281 15.71 -19.30 5.67
N ASN A 282 15.98 -18.33 4.80
CA ASN A 282 17.27 -17.67 4.65
C ASN A 282 17.06 -16.16 4.44
N VAL A 283 18.13 -15.39 4.63
CA VAL A 283 18.15 -13.95 4.37
C VAL A 283 19.57 -13.46 4.18
N ASN A 284 19.80 -12.63 3.17
CA ASN A 284 21.09 -12.03 2.92
C ASN A 284 21.35 -10.83 3.86
N VAL A 285 21.85 -11.12 5.07
CA VAL A 285 22.15 -10.11 6.10
C VAL A 285 23.30 -9.15 5.72
N ARG A 286 24.04 -9.43 4.65
CA ARG A 286 25.20 -8.64 4.19
C ARG A 286 24.87 -7.81 2.95
N ALA A 287 23.65 -7.88 2.43
CA ALA A 287 23.23 -7.05 1.31
C ALA A 287 23.34 -5.57 1.66
N GLU A 288 23.74 -4.76 0.68
CA GLU A 288 23.77 -3.29 0.81
C GLU A 288 22.36 -2.70 0.91
N SER A 289 21.37 -3.37 0.32
CA SER A 289 19.96 -2.98 0.37
C SER A 289 19.26 -3.52 1.62
N TYR A 290 18.29 -2.75 2.13
CA TYR A 290 17.53 -3.12 3.32
C TYR A 290 16.65 -4.38 3.08
N ARG A 291 17.03 -5.52 3.68
CA ARG A 291 16.31 -6.80 3.60
C ARG A 291 15.34 -7.07 4.77
N GLY A 292 15.13 -6.08 5.62
CA GLY A 292 14.29 -6.21 6.81
C GLY A 292 12.81 -6.00 6.54
N ILE A 293 12.03 -6.03 7.63
CA ILE A 293 10.57 -5.85 7.59
C ILE A 293 10.20 -4.53 8.25
N LEU A 294 9.42 -3.72 7.54
CA LEU A 294 8.87 -2.46 8.05
C LEU A 294 7.46 -2.70 8.58
N LEU A 295 7.23 -2.28 9.84
CA LEU A 295 5.91 -2.17 10.42
C LEU A 295 5.45 -0.73 10.28
N GLN A 296 4.34 -0.51 9.57
CA GLN A 296 3.81 0.81 9.30
C GLN A 296 2.31 0.88 9.59
N TYR A 297 1.78 2.09 9.73
CA TYR A 297 0.35 2.32 9.84
C TYR A 297 -0.09 3.48 8.93
N SER A 298 -1.36 3.48 8.56
CA SER A 298 -1.99 4.52 7.77
C SER A 298 -3.34 4.90 8.39
N THR A 299 -3.62 6.21 8.47
CA THR A 299 -4.90 6.76 8.94
C THR A 299 -5.80 7.20 7.76
N ASN A 300 -5.24 7.22 6.55
CA ASN A 300 -5.87 7.73 5.32
C ASN A 300 -5.86 6.67 4.21
N LYS A 301 -6.13 5.40 4.58
CA LYS A 301 -6.31 4.26 3.67
C LYS A 301 -5.16 4.08 2.66
N GLY A 302 -3.94 4.24 3.13
CA GLY A 302 -2.72 3.99 2.37
C GLY A 302 -2.24 5.14 1.49
N ALA A 303 -2.90 6.30 1.50
CA ALA A 303 -2.38 7.51 0.86
C ALA A 303 -1.03 7.94 1.48
N GLU A 304 -0.87 7.73 2.79
CA GLU A 304 0.39 7.88 3.49
C GLU A 304 0.61 6.72 4.48
N TRP A 305 1.86 6.25 4.56
CA TRP A 305 2.28 5.21 5.50
C TRP A 305 3.38 5.76 6.42
N LYS A 306 3.12 5.68 7.73
CA LYS A 306 4.05 6.11 8.78
C LYS A 306 4.73 4.91 9.40
N LEU A 307 6.03 5.00 9.61
CA LEU A 307 6.81 3.96 10.29
C LEU A 307 6.43 3.86 11.77
N LEU A 308 6.15 2.64 12.22
CA LEU A 308 6.06 2.30 13.64
C LEU A 308 7.34 1.63 14.13
N ALA A 309 7.88 0.68 13.36
CA ALA A 309 9.12 -0.02 13.71
C ALA A 309 9.84 -0.62 12.49
N ARG A 310 11.17 -0.65 12.56
CA ARG A 310 12.08 -1.32 11.63
C ARG A 310 12.57 -2.63 12.25
N HIS A 311 12.63 -3.70 11.45
CA HIS A 311 13.11 -5.02 11.90
C HIS A 311 14.29 -5.47 11.04
N ASP A 312 15.51 -5.29 11.55
CA ASP A 312 16.73 -5.70 10.85
C ASP A 312 16.92 -7.21 10.88
N PRO A 313 17.22 -7.87 9.74
CA PRO A 313 17.34 -9.33 9.68
C PRO A 313 18.31 -9.91 10.72
N SER A 314 19.44 -9.24 10.96
CA SER A 314 20.47 -9.64 11.94
C SER A 314 19.92 -9.84 13.36
N HIS A 315 18.86 -9.10 13.73
CA HIS A 315 18.24 -9.18 15.05
C HIS A 315 17.08 -10.18 15.13
N TYR A 316 16.65 -10.75 13.99
CA TYR A 316 15.46 -11.61 13.87
C TYR A 316 15.75 -12.96 13.21
N LEU A 317 17.03 -13.39 13.14
CA LEU A 317 17.42 -14.74 12.68
C LEU A 317 16.90 -15.88 13.58
N ASN A 318 16.40 -15.55 14.77
CA ASN A 318 15.66 -16.45 15.65
C ASN A 318 14.28 -15.83 15.92
N PRO A 319 13.24 -16.64 16.18
CA PRO A 319 11.94 -16.14 16.61
C PRO A 319 12.06 -15.12 17.75
N LYS A 320 11.41 -13.96 17.59
CA LYS A 320 11.41 -12.90 18.60
C LYS A 320 10.03 -12.29 18.73
N ARG A 321 9.57 -12.10 19.96
CA ARG A 321 8.37 -11.32 20.25
C ARG A 321 8.68 -9.83 20.15
N ALA A 322 8.02 -9.16 19.22
CA ALA A 322 8.04 -7.72 19.07
C ALA A 322 6.79 -7.12 19.74
N MET A 323 6.96 -5.95 20.38
CA MET A 323 5.89 -5.25 21.07
C MET A 323 6.14 -3.74 20.98
N TYR A 324 5.14 -3.01 20.50
CA TYR A 324 5.24 -1.56 20.31
C TYR A 324 4.02 -0.85 20.88
N ASP A 325 4.25 0.29 21.51
CA ASP A 325 3.18 1.23 21.85
C ASP A 325 2.68 1.94 20.60
N LEU A 326 1.36 2.04 20.46
CA LEU A 326 0.76 2.80 19.37
C LEU A 326 0.91 4.31 19.65
N PRO A 327 1.40 5.08 18.67
CA PRO A 327 1.55 6.53 18.82
C PRO A 327 0.18 7.21 18.88
N ALA A 328 0.15 8.45 19.37
CA ALA A 328 -1.09 9.18 19.60
C ALA A 328 -1.91 9.39 18.32
N ASP A 329 -1.26 9.65 17.19
CA ASP A 329 -1.90 9.84 15.89
C ASP A 329 -2.41 8.53 15.26
N ALA A 330 -1.91 7.37 15.69
CA ALA A 330 -2.47 6.06 15.33
C ALA A 330 -3.71 5.69 16.17
N LYS A 331 -4.07 6.46 17.22
CA LYS A 331 -5.22 6.16 18.09
C LYS A 331 -6.49 6.82 17.56
N VAL A 332 -6.86 6.46 16.33
CA VAL A 332 -8.05 6.96 15.64
C VAL A 332 -8.88 5.81 15.05
N VAL A 333 -10.00 6.15 14.42
CA VAL A 333 -10.85 5.18 13.69
C VAL A 333 -10.32 5.04 12.26
N GLY A 334 -10.44 3.84 11.67
CA GLY A 334 -10.05 3.58 10.28
C GLY A 334 -8.54 3.43 10.07
N VAL A 335 -7.82 2.89 11.06
CA VAL A 335 -6.38 2.70 10.93
C VAL A 335 -6.07 1.35 10.30
N GLN A 336 -5.16 1.34 9.34
CA GLN A 336 -4.59 0.13 8.78
C GLN A 336 -3.16 -0.03 9.26
N ILE A 337 -2.73 -1.26 9.50
CA ILE A 337 -1.36 -1.62 9.85
C ILE A 337 -0.84 -2.55 8.77
N ARG A 338 0.42 -2.38 8.36
CA ARG A 338 1.07 -3.29 7.43
C ARG A 338 2.45 -3.74 7.88
N TRP A 339 2.78 -4.98 7.52
CA TRP A 339 4.12 -5.53 7.50
C TRP A 339 4.55 -5.64 6.05
N TRP A 340 5.65 -4.96 5.70
CA TRP A 340 6.11 -4.86 4.33
C TRP A 340 7.58 -5.23 4.23
N GLN A 341 7.90 -6.14 3.31
CA GLN A 341 9.27 -6.42 2.89
C GLN A 341 9.54 -5.66 1.58
N PRO A 342 10.38 -4.62 1.61
CA PRO A 342 10.59 -3.76 0.45
C PRO A 342 11.49 -4.36 -0.62
N VAL A 343 12.49 -5.13 -0.22
CA VAL A 343 13.51 -5.69 -1.13
C VAL A 343 13.77 -7.14 -0.74
N HIS A 344 13.78 -8.01 -1.75
CA HIS A 344 14.12 -9.43 -1.63
C HIS A 344 14.67 -9.97 -2.96
N ASP A 345 15.43 -11.08 -2.91
CA ASP A 345 16.00 -11.72 -4.11
C ASP A 345 15.03 -12.70 -4.81
N GLY A 346 13.75 -12.68 -4.41
CA GLY A 346 12.68 -13.43 -5.07
C GLY A 346 12.32 -14.71 -4.33
N VAL A 347 11.65 -15.62 -5.03
CA VAL A 347 11.23 -16.91 -4.46
C VAL A 347 12.45 -17.70 -3.98
N GLY A 348 12.35 -18.29 -2.79
CA GLY A 348 13.46 -19.04 -2.18
C GLY A 348 14.47 -18.17 -1.42
N HIS A 349 14.28 -16.85 -1.40
CA HIS A 349 15.21 -15.91 -0.78
C HIS A 349 14.54 -14.90 0.16
N ASP A 350 15.31 -14.47 1.16
CA ASP A 350 14.92 -13.44 2.13
C ASP A 350 13.56 -13.70 2.78
N GLN A 351 13.30 -14.93 3.20
CA GLN A 351 11.98 -15.29 3.71
C GLN A 351 11.78 -14.83 5.15
N TRP A 352 10.53 -14.61 5.51
CA TRP A 352 10.14 -14.26 6.86
C TRP A 352 8.79 -14.87 7.23
N ALA A 353 8.58 -15.02 8.53
CA ALA A 353 7.35 -15.56 9.08
C ALA A 353 6.90 -14.71 10.27
N ILE A 354 5.58 -14.49 10.33
CA ILE A 354 4.92 -13.80 11.44
C ILE A 354 3.85 -14.69 12.04
N ASP A 355 3.69 -14.61 13.36
CA ASP A 355 2.71 -15.37 14.12
C ASP A 355 2.23 -14.57 15.35
N SER A 356 1.11 -14.99 15.94
CA SER A 356 0.55 -14.47 17.20
C SER A 356 0.39 -12.95 17.19
N VAL A 357 -0.21 -12.42 16.13
CA VAL A 357 -0.47 -10.98 15.95
C VAL A 357 -1.61 -10.56 16.87
N GLU A 358 -1.35 -9.61 17.75
CA GLU A 358 -2.30 -9.12 18.74
C GLU A 358 -2.33 -7.59 18.79
N ILE A 359 -3.55 -7.02 18.83
CA ILE A 359 -3.80 -5.60 19.07
C ILE A 359 -4.60 -5.47 20.35
N ILE A 360 -3.98 -4.84 21.35
CA ILE A 360 -4.46 -4.84 22.73
C ILE A 360 -5.07 -3.48 23.06
N PRO A 361 -6.37 -3.42 23.44
CA PRO A 361 -7.00 -2.19 23.90
C PRO A 361 -6.70 -1.86 25.36
N ASP A 362 -6.91 -0.61 25.74
CA ASP A 362 -6.84 -0.17 27.14
C ASP A 362 -7.99 -0.75 27.96
N HIS A 363 -7.67 -1.73 28.80
CA HIS A 363 -8.59 -2.37 29.73
C HIS A 363 -8.99 -1.47 30.92
N ASN A 364 -8.27 -0.37 31.21
CA ASN A 364 -8.51 0.46 32.41
C ASN A 364 -9.72 1.41 32.32
N SER A 365 -10.30 1.59 31.12
CA SER A 365 -11.47 2.46 30.93
C SER A 365 -12.80 1.86 31.43
N TYR A 366 -12.91 0.52 31.53
CA TYR A 366 -14.10 -0.14 32.07
C TYR A 366 -14.13 -0.16 33.60
N SER A 367 -12.98 -0.39 34.25
CA SER A 367 -12.88 -0.45 35.71
C SER A 367 -13.07 0.93 36.35
N SER A 368 -12.55 1.99 35.72
CA SER A 368 -12.70 3.36 36.19
C SER A 368 -14.12 3.93 36.05
N MET A 369 -14.89 3.53 35.02
CA MET A 369 -16.31 3.90 34.90
C MET A 369 -17.20 3.16 35.91
N LEU A 370 -16.93 1.87 36.18
CA LEU A 370 -17.64 1.10 37.21
C LEU A 370 -17.36 1.64 38.62
N GLN A 371 -16.11 2.05 38.90
CA GLN A 371 -15.75 2.70 40.16
C GLN A 371 -16.36 4.11 40.30
N ARG A 372 -16.44 4.90 39.21
CA ARG A 372 -17.10 6.21 39.21
C ARG A 372 -18.63 6.12 39.35
N ARG A 373 -19.28 5.09 38.80
CA ARG A 373 -20.71 4.83 39.04
C ARG A 373 -20.99 4.38 40.48
N LYS A 374 -20.12 3.55 41.08
CA LYS A 374 -20.26 3.17 42.50
C LYS A 374 -20.05 4.32 43.49
N ARG A 375 -19.24 5.34 43.13
CA ARG A 375 -19.02 6.54 43.97
C ARG A 375 -20.09 7.64 43.82
N ARG A 376 -21.02 7.52 42.86
CA ARG A 376 -22.15 8.45 42.71
C ARG A 376 -23.46 7.92 43.32
N ILE A 377 -23.44 6.71 43.89
CA ILE A 377 -24.59 6.04 44.51
C ILE A 377 -24.27 5.73 46.00
N ALA A 378 -23.26 6.40 46.56
CA ALA A 378 -22.88 6.32 47.97
C ALA A 378 -22.95 7.70 48.61
#